data_AF-U9WBP8-F1
#
_entry.id   AF-U9WBP8-F1
#
_cell.length_a   1.000
_cell.length_b   1.000
_cell.length_c   1.000
_cell.angle_alpha   90.00
_cell.angle_beta   90.00
_cell.angle_gamma   90.00
#
_symmetry.space_group_name_H-M   'P 1'
#
loop_
_entity.id
_entity.type
_entity.pdbx_description
1 polymer ?
#
loop_
_entity_poly.entity_id
_entity_poly.type
_entity_poly.pdbx_seq_one_letter_code
_entity_poly.pdbx_strand_id
1 'polypeptide(L)'
;MFAKHYALFRSNHLAPAPIYLPWLDDEQSEHEAVIEDVLEPGKEWRVRYKASFWKACSTKTHIQFQPKDVVQVIGRQNLTLVIQAL
;
A
#
# COMPACT_ATOMS: atom_id res chain seq x y z
N MET A 1 -8.49 10.61 -52.90
CA MET A 1 -9.12 9.35 -52.46
C MET A 1 -8.29 8.20 -52.98
N PHE A 2 -8.03 7.19 -52.14
CA PHE A 2 -7.80 5.77 -52.43
C PHE A 2 -6.88 5.17 -51.36
N ALA A 3 -7.52 4.43 -50.46
CA ALA A 3 -6.93 3.70 -49.36
C ALA A 3 -6.02 2.59 -49.89
N LYS A 4 -4.83 2.43 -49.27
CA LYS A 4 -3.97 1.28 -49.50
C LYS A 4 -4.15 0.28 -48.37
N HIS A 5 -4.79 -0.82 -48.74
CA HIS A 5 -4.70 -2.15 -48.15
C HIS A 5 -3.25 -2.53 -47.82
N TYR A 6 -3.00 -3.18 -46.68
CA TYR A 6 -2.25 -4.44 -46.58
C TYR A 6 -2.57 -5.09 -45.22
N ALA A 7 -3.12 -6.30 -45.25
CA ALA A 7 -3.10 -7.23 -44.12
C ALA A 7 -1.69 -7.78 -43.95
N LEU A 8 -1.27 -8.10 -42.72
CA LEU A 8 -0.44 -9.28 -42.41
C LEU A 8 -0.32 -9.48 -40.89
N PHE A 9 -0.50 -10.75 -40.54
CA PHE A 9 -0.49 -11.38 -39.24
C PHE A 9 0.87 -11.24 -38.53
N ARG A 10 0.88 -10.83 -37.27
CA ARG A 10 1.93 -11.23 -36.30
C ARG A 10 1.35 -11.21 -34.90
N SER A 11 1.23 -12.39 -34.32
CA SER A 11 0.98 -12.60 -32.90
C SER A 11 2.05 -11.87 -32.10
N ASN A 12 1.67 -10.78 -31.44
CA ASN A 12 2.41 -10.25 -30.31
C ASN A 12 1.43 -10.20 -29.12
N HIS A 13 1.72 -11.03 -28.12
CA HIS A 13 1.17 -10.97 -26.78
C HIS A 13 1.54 -9.66 -26.08
N LEU A 14 0.97 -8.55 -26.53
CA LEU A 14 0.93 -7.33 -25.74
C LEU A 14 -0.37 -7.41 -24.94
N ALA A 15 -0.26 -7.91 -23.71
CA ALA A 15 -1.27 -7.66 -22.70
C ALA A 15 -1.67 -6.16 -22.78
N PRO A 16 -2.96 -5.81 -22.69
CA PRO A 16 -3.34 -4.41 -22.68
C PRO A 16 -2.52 -3.74 -21.59
N ALA A 17 -1.78 -2.69 -21.96
CA ALA A 17 -1.00 -1.91 -21.01
C ALA A 17 -1.88 -1.66 -19.78
N PRO A 18 -1.42 -1.94 -18.55
CA PRO A 18 -2.23 -1.70 -17.38
C PRO A 18 -2.64 -0.23 -17.45
N ILE A 19 -3.94 0.01 -17.54
CA ILE A 19 -4.47 1.36 -17.50
C ILE A 19 -4.07 1.87 -16.13
N TYR A 20 -3.01 2.68 -16.07
CA TYR A 20 -2.64 3.40 -14.87
C TYR A 20 -3.77 4.39 -14.65
N LEU A 21 -4.71 4.02 -13.79
CA LEU A 21 -5.77 4.90 -13.31
C LEU A 21 -5.22 5.53 -12.03
N PRO A 22 -4.59 6.71 -12.09
CA PRO A 22 -4.04 7.38 -10.90
C PRO A 22 -5.11 7.83 -9.88
N TRP A 23 -6.36 7.41 -10.08
CA TRP A 23 -7.55 7.70 -9.28
C TRP A 23 -8.23 6.44 -8.74
N LEU A 24 -7.64 5.26 -8.91
CA LEU A 24 -8.24 3.99 -8.43
C LEU A 24 -7.80 3.57 -7.03
N ASP A 25 -6.89 4.32 -6.39
CA ASP A 25 -6.21 3.88 -5.16
C ASP A 25 -6.40 4.82 -3.95
N ASP A 26 -7.24 5.85 -4.04
CA ASP A 26 -7.41 6.79 -2.92
C ASP A 26 -8.15 6.16 -1.73
N GLU A 27 -9.09 5.22 -1.95
CA GLU A 27 -9.84 4.57 -0.87
C GLU A 27 -9.05 3.46 -0.15
N GLN A 28 -8.13 2.78 -0.83
CA GLN A 28 -7.29 1.75 -0.16
C GLN A 28 -6.21 2.41 0.71
N SER A 29 -5.67 3.55 0.28
CA SER A 29 -4.65 4.30 1.04
C SER A 29 -5.16 4.95 2.33
N GLU A 30 -6.47 5.10 2.51
CA GLU A 30 -7.02 5.75 3.70
C GLU A 30 -6.70 5.02 5.00
N HIS A 31 -6.46 3.71 4.91
CA HIS A 31 -6.20 2.84 6.04
C HIS A 31 -4.81 2.20 5.99
N GLU A 32 -3.91 2.62 5.12
CA GLU A 32 -2.57 2.04 5.03
C GLU A 32 -1.52 2.96 5.66
N ALA A 33 -0.59 2.35 6.38
CA ALA A 33 0.57 3.01 6.92
C ALA A 33 1.83 2.17 6.65
N VAL A 34 2.97 2.84 6.54
CA VAL A 34 4.26 2.17 6.34
C VAL A 34 5.05 2.23 7.64
N ILE A 35 5.57 1.10 8.10
CA ILE A 35 6.46 1.04 9.26
C ILE A 35 7.74 1.78 8.89
N GLU A 36 8.07 2.82 9.63
CA GLU A 36 9.33 3.55 9.47
C GLU A 36 10.40 2.97 10.37
N ASP A 37 10.04 2.70 11.64
CA ASP A 37 10.99 2.25 12.65
C ASP A 37 10.31 1.37 13.72
N VAL A 38 11.11 0.61 14.47
CA VAL A 38 10.66 -0.28 15.54
C VAL A 38 11.04 0.35 16.87
N LEU A 39 10.05 0.88 17.60
CA LEU A 39 10.30 1.57 18.87
C LEU A 39 10.47 0.58 20.03
N GLU A 40 9.61 -0.45 20.10
CA GLU A 40 9.72 -1.56 21.04
C GLU A 40 9.33 -2.86 20.29
N PRO A 41 10.26 -3.81 20.09
CA PRO A 41 10.02 -5.03 19.34
C PRO A 41 8.80 -5.80 19.86
N GLY A 42 7.84 -6.06 18.97
CA GLY A 42 6.65 -6.83 19.31
C GLY A 42 5.52 -6.05 19.99
N LYS A 43 5.68 -4.73 20.20
CA LYS A 43 4.71 -3.92 20.93
C LYS A 43 4.45 -2.55 20.30
N GLU A 44 5.50 -1.81 19.95
CA GLU A 44 5.37 -0.42 19.50
C GLU A 44 6.24 -0.12 18.28
N TRP A 45 5.65 0.58 17.31
CA TRP A 45 6.30 0.95 16.06
C TRP A 45 6.07 2.43 15.76
N ARG A 46 6.96 3.00 14.94
CA ARG A 46 6.72 4.27 14.27
C ARG A 46 6.24 3.98 12.87
N VAL A 47 5.10 4.55 12.51
CA VAL A 47 4.54 4.42 11.17
C VAL A 47 4.42 5.78 10.50
N ARG A 48 4.53 5.79 9.17
CA ARG A 48 4.14 6.90 8.32
C ARG A 48 2.72 6.66 7.83
N TYR A 49 1.79 7.48 8.31
CA TYR A 49 0.37 7.45 7.97
C TYR A 49 -0.07 8.83 7.48
N LYS A 50 -0.70 8.93 6.31
CA LYS A 50 -1.10 10.20 5.67
C LYS A 50 0.00 11.27 5.72
N ALA A 51 1.21 10.89 5.28
CA ALA A 51 2.44 11.68 5.30
C ALA A 51 2.98 12.14 6.67
N SER A 52 2.35 11.76 7.78
CA SER A 52 2.77 12.10 9.14
C SER A 52 3.32 10.89 9.90
N PHE A 53 4.20 11.12 10.87
CA PHE A 53 4.72 10.07 11.74
C PHE A 53 3.83 9.88 12.95
N TRP A 54 3.48 8.62 13.22
CA TRP A 54 2.63 8.23 14.33
C TRP A 54 3.25 7.09 15.11
N LYS A 55 2.96 7.07 16.41
CA LYS A 55 3.15 5.88 17.24
C LYS A 55 2.07 4.87 16.86
N ALA A 56 2.42 3.60 16.76
CA ALA A 56 1.49 2.53 16.43
C ALA A 56 1.70 1.29 17.30
N CYS A 57 0.61 0.59 17.61
CA CYS A 57 0.61 -0.68 18.33
C CYS A 57 -0.29 -1.69 17.62
N SER A 58 -0.01 -2.97 17.78
CA SER A 58 -0.89 -4.04 17.28
C SER A 58 -1.75 -4.64 18.37
N THR A 59 -2.93 -5.13 18.02
CA THR A 59 -3.81 -5.91 18.90
C THR A 59 -3.32 -7.35 19.06
N LYS A 60 -2.50 -7.85 18.13
CA LYS A 60 -1.92 -9.20 18.19
C LYS A 60 -0.61 -9.17 18.98
N THR A 61 -0.49 -10.09 19.93
CA THR A 61 0.77 -10.35 20.62
C THR A 61 1.74 -11.09 19.68
N HIS A 62 3.04 -10.83 19.82
CA HIS A 62 4.13 -11.51 19.10
C HIS A 62 4.21 -11.23 17.59
N ILE A 63 3.55 -10.19 17.09
CA ILE A 63 3.75 -9.74 15.72
C ILE A 63 5.05 -8.93 15.63
N GLN A 64 5.85 -9.15 14.60
CA GLN A 64 7.05 -8.36 14.35
C GLN A 64 6.93 -7.72 12.97
N PHE A 65 6.81 -6.40 12.97
CA PHE A 65 6.93 -5.61 11.75
C PHE A 65 8.34 -5.07 11.61
N GLN A 66 8.80 -4.97 10.37
CA GLN A 66 10.08 -4.42 9.97
C GLN A 66 9.89 -3.07 9.28
N PRO A 67 10.91 -2.18 9.31
CA PRO A 67 10.91 -0.98 8.50
C PRO A 67 10.58 -1.28 7.03
N LYS A 68 9.73 -0.46 6.44
CA LYS A 68 9.14 -0.53 5.09
C LYS A 68 7.98 -1.51 4.93
N ASP A 69 7.60 -2.27 5.96
CA ASP A 69 6.38 -3.07 5.91
C ASP A 69 5.14 -2.17 5.78
N VAL A 70 4.19 -2.57 4.95
CA VAL A 70 2.88 -1.92 4.83
C VAL A 70 1.93 -2.61 5.79
N VAL A 71 1.23 -1.80 6.60
CA VAL A 71 0.28 -2.27 7.62
C VAL A 71 -1.04 -1.55 7.46
N GLN A 72 -2.11 -2.20 7.90
CA GLN A 72 -3.44 -1.62 7.92
C GLN A 72 -3.72 -0.94 9.27
N VAL A 73 -4.08 0.33 9.24
CA VAL A 73 -4.61 1.11 10.35
C VAL A 73 -6.09 0.79 10.55
N ILE A 74 -6.39 0.05 11.60
CA ILE A 74 -7.75 -0.37 11.97
C ILE A 74 -8.41 0.58 12.97
N GLY A 75 -7.65 1.53 13.52
CA GLY A 75 -8.21 2.52 14.43
C GLY A 75 -7.15 3.39 15.08
N ARG A 76 -7.59 4.15 16.07
CA ARG A 76 -6.74 5.07 16.83
C ARG A 76 -7.16 5.07 18.29
N GLN A 77 -6.18 4.96 19.17
CA GLN A 77 -6.32 5.09 20.62
C GLN A 77 -5.46 6.27 21.09
N ASN A 78 -6.09 7.40 21.41
CA ASN A 78 -5.43 8.66 21.79
C ASN A 78 -4.43 9.18 20.72
N LEU A 79 -3.12 9.06 20.98
CA LEU A 79 -2.04 9.47 20.07
C LEU A 79 -1.33 8.27 19.42
N THR A 80 -1.92 7.08 19.56
CA THR A 80 -1.38 5.83 19.05
C THR A 80 -2.35 5.24 18.01
N LEU A 81 -1.84 4.89 16.84
CA LEU A 81 -2.59 4.15 15.82
C LEU A 81 -2.63 2.67 16.18
N VAL A 82 -3.77 2.04 15.92
CA VAL A 82 -3.92 0.59 16.06
C VAL A 82 -3.76 -0.02 14.69
N ILE A 83 -2.79 -0.94 14.54
CA ILE A 83 -2.38 -1.52 13.26
C ILE A 83 -2.45 -3.05 13.25
N GLN A 84 -2.65 -3.61 12.06
CA GLN A 84 -2.56 -5.04 11.79
C GLN A 84 -1.78 -5.31 10.51
N ALA A 85 -1.24 -6.51 10.38
CA ALA A 85 -0.70 -6.98 9.10
C ALA A 85 -1.82 -7.01 8.05
N LEU A 86 -1.49 -6.61 6.82
CA LEU A 86 -2.31 -6.88 5.64
C LEU A 86 -2.41 -8.39 5.37
#